data_AF-A0A1V4VV99-F1
#
_entry.id   AF-A0A1V4VV99-F1
#
_cell.length_a   1.000
_cell.length_b   1.000
_cell.length_c   1.000
_cell.angle_alpha   90.00
_cell.angle_beta   90.00
_cell.angle_gamma   90.00
#
_symmetry.space_group_name_H-M   'P 1'
#
loop_
_entity.id
_entity.type
_entity.pdbx_description
1 polymer ?
#
loop_
_entity_poly.entity_id
_entity_poly.type
_entity_poly.pdbx_seq_one_letter_code
_entity_poly.pdbx_strand_id
1 'polypeptide(L)'
;MFNLFSPAKKSVAVSDDTQAKVDFASAIANYALVFNEFMALCVSLKVKEISGSANDLAAACQETSATAEETSATTQQISAGMQQVKAGELENYNRLRNLNDLAKDASSVLNNMVGNATELVEQIKSIDSISQSVSEIADKTNLLSLNAAIEAARAGEYGRGFSVVAEEVRKLADQTKTAVKEVKNISVQMDEKAMDTGNIVSNVKQIFEQYMSDTAKVAEIMSTNVKQVEQSADAVENIASAAQQQAMTTEGLVSVSSDLATAANFADVFAGITNRTNQVIVPYLKKPKENHILSILAARLIDHTNFIRNLIESSEKGLKVASYRECAFGRWYENEYEKYKNIKEYVAIRELHKKFHEAADAFLQEVVLIKAKGVLDTSRRLLDAILKLSEVICENT
;
A
#
# COMPACT_ATOMS: atom_id res chain seq x y z
N MET A 1 31.51 69.17 -44.17
CA MET A 1 30.24 69.70 -43.64
C MET A 1 29.27 69.88 -44.80
N PHE A 2 28.40 68.90 -45.06
CA PHE A 2 27.33 69.03 -46.05
C PHE A 2 26.08 69.55 -45.32
N ASN A 3 25.56 70.68 -45.82
CA ASN A 3 24.41 71.37 -45.26
C ASN A 3 23.13 70.63 -45.70
N LEU A 4 22.57 69.81 -44.81
CA LEU A 4 21.48 68.85 -45.09
C LEU A 4 20.06 69.42 -44.93
N PHE A 5 19.90 70.71 -44.67
CA PHE A 5 18.57 71.30 -44.44
C PHE A 5 18.37 72.58 -45.25
N SER A 6 17.77 72.42 -46.42
CA SER A 6 16.98 73.48 -47.05
C SER A 6 15.51 73.06 -47.00
N PRO A 7 14.58 73.88 -46.48
CA PRO A 7 13.18 73.49 -46.41
C PRO A 7 12.52 73.75 -47.77
N ALA A 8 12.29 72.68 -48.55
CA ALA A 8 11.33 72.72 -49.62
C ALA A 8 9.92 72.78 -49.01
N LYS A 9 9.22 73.91 -49.18
CA LYS A 9 7.77 74.02 -48.94
C LYS A 9 7.04 73.02 -49.85
N LYS A 10 6.64 71.88 -49.30
CA LYS A 10 5.58 71.02 -49.86
C LYS A 10 4.51 70.78 -48.79
N SER A 11 3.31 71.27 -49.10
CA SER A 11 2.00 70.72 -48.75
C SER A 11 1.76 70.28 -47.29
N VAL A 12 0.98 71.08 -46.56
CA VAL A 12 0.44 70.77 -45.21
C VAL A 12 -0.29 69.41 -45.19
N ALA A 13 -0.90 68.98 -46.29
CA ALA A 13 -1.61 67.70 -46.37
C ALA A 13 -0.67 66.47 -46.36
N VAL A 14 0.55 66.58 -46.92
CA VAL A 14 1.54 65.48 -46.93
C VAL A 14 2.21 65.33 -45.56
N SER A 15 2.32 66.42 -44.79
CA SER A 15 2.83 66.37 -43.42
C SER A 15 1.85 65.72 -42.43
N ASP A 16 0.54 65.90 -42.63
CA ASP A 16 -0.49 65.34 -41.74
C ASP A 16 -0.64 63.82 -41.91
N ASP A 17 -0.61 63.29 -43.15
CA ASP A 17 -0.62 61.83 -43.40
C ASP A 17 0.64 61.13 -42.84
N THR A 18 1.82 61.73 -43.07
CA THR A 18 3.09 61.20 -42.53
C THR A 18 3.08 61.19 -40.99
N GLN A 19 2.58 62.27 -40.36
CA GLN A 19 2.48 62.34 -38.91
C GLN A 19 1.47 61.32 -38.37
N ALA A 20 0.35 61.09 -39.05
CA ALA A 20 -0.66 60.14 -38.62
C ALA A 20 -0.17 58.69 -38.67
N LYS A 21 0.64 58.33 -39.67
CA LYS A 21 1.33 57.04 -39.74
C LYS A 21 2.31 56.84 -38.57
N VAL A 22 3.04 57.90 -38.20
CA VAL A 22 3.95 57.88 -37.04
C VAL A 22 3.19 57.77 -35.71
N ASP A 23 2.06 58.46 -35.57
CA ASP A 23 1.18 58.39 -34.40
C ASP A 23 0.66 56.96 -34.21
N PHE A 24 0.18 56.34 -35.28
CA PHE A 24 -0.34 54.97 -35.26
C PHE A 24 0.75 53.93 -34.99
N ALA A 25 1.93 54.05 -35.63
CA ALA A 25 3.07 53.21 -35.32
C ALA A 25 3.51 53.33 -33.84
N SER A 26 3.47 54.55 -33.28
CA SER A 26 3.76 54.77 -31.85
C SER A 26 2.71 54.11 -30.95
N ALA A 27 1.43 54.14 -31.32
CA ALA A 27 0.37 53.47 -30.57
C ALA A 27 0.49 51.95 -30.61
N ILE A 28 0.83 51.37 -31.77
CA ILE A 28 1.13 49.93 -31.91
C ILE A 28 2.31 49.54 -31.02
N ALA A 29 3.39 50.32 -31.05
CA ALA A 29 4.56 50.05 -30.21
C ALA A 29 4.22 50.11 -28.72
N ASN A 30 3.44 51.12 -28.27
CA ASN A 30 2.98 51.20 -26.88
C ASN A 30 2.11 49.99 -26.50
N TYR A 31 1.18 49.62 -27.38
CA TYR A 31 0.34 48.46 -27.16
C TYR A 31 1.17 47.17 -27.03
N ALA A 32 2.16 46.97 -27.90
CA ALA A 32 3.05 45.80 -27.84
C ALA A 32 3.84 45.74 -26.52
N LEU A 33 4.30 46.89 -26.00
CA LEU A 33 4.96 46.97 -24.70
C LEU A 33 4.03 46.52 -23.56
N VAL A 34 2.81 47.05 -23.49
CA VAL A 34 1.85 46.66 -22.44
C VAL A 34 1.36 45.22 -22.62
N PHE A 35 1.27 44.74 -23.85
CA PHE A 35 1.02 43.33 -24.11
C PHE A 35 2.13 42.44 -23.53
N ASN A 36 3.40 42.85 -23.65
CA ASN A 36 4.53 42.18 -23.01
C ASN A 36 4.52 42.28 -21.48
N GLU A 37 4.05 43.40 -20.90
CA GLU A 37 3.79 43.52 -19.45
C GLU A 37 2.75 42.49 -19.00
N PHE A 38 1.65 42.35 -19.73
CA PHE A 38 0.62 41.37 -19.41
C PHE A 38 1.12 39.92 -19.60
N MET A 39 1.94 39.67 -20.63
CA MET A 39 2.64 38.39 -20.78
C MET A 39 3.55 38.07 -19.59
N ALA A 40 4.23 39.08 -19.02
CA ALA A 40 5.06 38.90 -17.83
C ALA A 40 4.22 38.49 -16.61
N LEU A 41 3.04 39.07 -16.43
CA LEU A 41 2.08 38.66 -15.41
C LEU A 41 1.68 37.18 -15.60
N CYS A 42 1.37 36.75 -16.82
CA CYS A 42 1.07 35.34 -17.11
C CYS A 42 2.23 34.41 -16.76
N VAL A 43 3.48 34.79 -17.05
CA VAL A 43 4.67 34.01 -16.68
C VAL A 43 4.79 33.92 -15.15
N SER A 44 4.58 35.02 -14.43
CA SER A 44 4.60 35.05 -12.96
C SER A 44 3.52 34.15 -12.34
N LEU A 45 2.30 34.17 -12.86
CA LEU A 45 1.23 33.26 -12.44
C LEU A 45 1.61 31.79 -12.66
N LYS A 46 2.23 31.45 -13.81
CA LYS A 46 2.66 30.07 -14.07
C LYS A 46 3.78 29.61 -13.13
N VAL A 47 4.74 30.49 -12.86
CA VAL A 47 5.84 30.23 -11.93
C VAL A 47 5.33 29.99 -10.52
N LYS A 48 4.31 30.74 -10.08
CA LYS A 48 3.69 30.56 -8.77
C LYS A 48 3.04 29.18 -8.63
N GLU A 49 2.34 28.71 -9.67
CA GLU A 49 1.81 27.34 -9.72
C GLU A 49 2.93 26.30 -9.61
N ILE A 50 4.00 26.45 -10.40
CA ILE A 50 5.14 25.53 -10.40
C ILE A 50 5.83 25.48 -9.03
N SER A 51 6.02 26.63 -8.39
CA SER A 51 6.64 26.72 -7.06
C SER A 51 5.81 26.01 -5.99
N GLY A 52 4.48 26.14 -6.06
CA GLY A 52 3.57 25.37 -5.21
C GLY A 52 3.73 23.87 -5.42
N SER A 53 3.66 23.42 -6.68
CA SER A 53 3.85 22.01 -7.02
C SER A 53 5.23 21.46 -6.64
N ALA A 54 6.28 22.28 -6.70
CA ALA A 54 7.63 21.89 -6.29
C ALA A 54 7.70 21.60 -4.78
N ASN A 55 7.08 22.47 -3.96
CA ASN A 55 7.01 22.30 -2.51
C ASN A 55 6.18 21.08 -2.14
N ASP A 56 5.03 20.87 -2.77
CA ASP A 56 4.18 19.70 -2.56
C ASP A 56 4.94 18.41 -2.92
N LEU A 57 5.68 18.43 -4.04
CA LEU A 57 6.53 17.32 -4.45
C LEU A 57 7.66 17.05 -3.45
N ALA A 58 8.32 18.10 -2.92
CA ALA A 58 9.37 17.95 -1.93
C ALA A 58 8.85 17.31 -0.63
N ALA A 59 7.69 17.75 -0.15
CA ALA A 59 7.05 17.18 1.03
C ALA A 59 6.69 15.70 0.80
N ALA A 60 6.09 15.37 -0.34
CA ALA A 60 5.77 14.00 -0.72
C ALA A 60 7.02 13.11 -0.81
N CYS A 61 8.14 13.65 -1.30
CA CYS A 61 9.42 12.92 -1.33
C CYS A 61 9.94 12.61 0.07
N GLN A 62 9.86 13.57 1.01
CA GLN A 62 10.30 13.35 2.39
C GLN A 62 9.48 12.24 3.08
N GLU A 63 8.16 12.28 2.93
CA GLU A 63 7.26 11.24 3.46
C GLU A 63 7.53 9.87 2.82
N THR A 64 7.73 9.84 1.51
CA THR A 64 8.04 8.61 0.77
C THR A 64 9.39 8.02 1.20
N SER A 65 10.40 8.86 1.42
CA SER A 65 11.71 8.43 1.91
C SER A 65 11.62 7.82 3.30
N ALA A 66 10.90 8.47 4.22
CA ALA A 66 10.70 7.95 5.57
C ALA A 66 9.97 6.59 5.55
N THR A 67 8.94 6.47 4.71
CA THR A 67 8.19 5.21 4.54
C THR A 67 9.07 4.09 3.97
N ALA A 68 9.95 4.42 3.02
CA ALA A 68 10.89 3.44 2.45
C ALA A 68 11.91 2.95 3.49
N GLU A 69 12.43 3.85 4.34
CA GLU A 69 13.32 3.49 5.45
C GLU A 69 12.63 2.60 6.49
N GLU A 70 11.42 2.95 6.91
CA GLU A 70 10.64 2.14 7.85
C GLU A 70 10.31 0.75 7.28
N THR A 71 9.95 0.71 5.99
CA THR A 71 9.71 -0.55 5.27
C THR A 71 10.98 -1.40 5.25
N SER A 72 12.15 -0.80 4.98
CA SER A 72 13.43 -1.51 5.01
C SER A 72 13.75 -2.10 6.38
N ALA A 73 13.59 -1.31 7.45
CA ALA A 73 13.81 -1.76 8.82
C ALA A 73 12.85 -2.91 9.22
N THR A 74 11.57 -2.76 8.89
CA THR A 74 10.55 -3.79 9.13
C THR A 74 10.87 -5.08 8.38
N THR A 75 11.32 -4.97 7.14
CA THR A 75 11.70 -6.10 6.29
C THR A 75 12.90 -6.87 6.88
N GLN A 76 13.90 -6.16 7.41
CA GLN A 76 15.02 -6.77 8.12
C GLN A 76 14.57 -7.52 9.39
N GLN A 77 13.67 -6.92 10.18
CA GLN A 77 13.12 -7.57 11.37
C GLN A 77 12.31 -8.83 11.02
N ILE A 78 11.49 -8.77 9.98
CA ILE A 78 10.73 -9.93 9.49
C ILE A 78 11.69 -11.03 9.03
N SER A 79 12.74 -10.69 8.27
CA SER A 79 13.74 -11.66 7.81
C SER A 79 14.43 -12.37 8.99
N ALA A 80 14.82 -11.63 10.03
CA ALA A 80 15.37 -12.23 11.25
C ALA A 80 14.36 -13.15 11.96
N GLY A 81 13.10 -12.73 12.06
CA GLY A 81 12.01 -13.55 12.60
C GLY A 81 11.80 -14.84 11.83
N MET A 82 11.88 -14.79 10.49
CA MET A 82 11.77 -15.98 9.64
C MET A 82 12.90 -16.98 9.87
N GLN A 83 14.14 -16.50 10.02
CA GLN A 83 15.26 -17.37 10.36
C GLN A 83 15.07 -18.05 11.72
N GLN A 84 14.54 -17.32 12.71
CA GLN A 84 14.23 -17.87 14.02
C GLN A 84 13.13 -18.94 13.95
N VAL A 85 12.05 -18.69 13.19
CA VAL A 85 10.98 -19.68 13.00
C VAL A 85 11.54 -20.93 12.30
N LYS A 86 12.33 -20.77 11.24
CA LYS A 86 12.96 -21.90 10.54
C LYS A 86 13.85 -22.75 11.47
N ALA A 87 14.64 -22.10 12.30
CA ALA A 87 15.48 -22.78 13.29
C ALA A 87 14.64 -23.54 14.34
N GLY A 88 13.56 -22.91 14.82
CA GLY A 88 12.63 -23.53 15.78
C GLY A 88 11.90 -24.75 15.20
N GLU A 89 11.48 -24.69 13.94
CA GLU A 89 10.87 -25.82 13.24
C GLU A 89 11.86 -26.99 13.08
N LEU A 90 13.12 -26.71 12.75
CA LEU A 90 14.15 -27.74 12.66
C LEU A 90 14.45 -28.40 14.01
N GLU A 91 14.48 -27.61 15.09
CA GLU A 91 14.63 -28.14 16.45
C GLU A 91 13.44 -29.03 16.83
N ASN A 92 12.22 -28.59 16.54
CA ASN A 92 11.01 -29.37 16.78
C ASN A 92 11.01 -30.70 16.01
N TYR A 93 11.52 -30.71 14.79
CA TYR A 93 11.67 -31.93 14.00
C TYR A 93 12.57 -32.96 14.71
N ASN A 94 13.70 -32.52 15.28
CA ASN A 94 14.58 -33.38 16.07
C ASN A 94 13.90 -33.89 17.34
N ARG A 95 13.12 -33.04 18.02
CA ARG A 95 12.35 -33.44 19.21
C ARG A 95 11.29 -34.50 18.86
N LEU A 96 10.56 -34.34 17.76
CA LEU A 96 9.59 -35.33 17.27
C LEU A 96 10.25 -36.66 16.93
N ARG A 97 11.44 -36.63 16.32
CA ARG A 97 12.20 -37.84 16.03
C ARG A 97 12.52 -38.62 17.31
N ASN A 98 13.02 -37.93 18.35
CA ASN A 98 13.30 -38.55 19.64
C ASN A 98 12.04 -39.12 20.30
N LEU A 99 10.90 -38.42 20.19
CA LEU A 99 9.61 -38.90 20.69
C LEU A 99 9.13 -40.16 19.96
N ASN A 100 9.34 -40.23 18.64
CA ASN A 100 8.98 -41.39 17.85
C ASN A 100 9.84 -42.62 18.19
N ASP A 101 11.15 -42.40 18.42
CA ASP A 101 12.05 -43.46 18.89
C ASP A 101 11.61 -43.98 20.28
N LEU A 102 11.29 -43.08 21.21
CA LEU A 102 10.77 -43.46 22.53
C LEU A 102 9.44 -44.22 22.46
N ALA A 103 8.52 -43.81 21.57
CA ALA A 103 7.25 -44.50 21.36
C ALA A 103 7.45 -45.91 20.79
N LYS A 104 8.43 -46.09 19.91
CA LYS A 104 8.81 -47.39 19.37
C LYS A 104 9.37 -48.31 20.45
N ASP A 105 10.23 -47.80 21.32
CA ASP A 105 10.76 -48.54 22.46
C ASP A 105 9.64 -48.95 23.44
N ALA A 106 8.73 -48.03 23.75
CA ALA A 106 7.56 -48.31 24.58
C ALA A 106 6.67 -49.41 23.97
N SER A 107 6.44 -49.37 22.66
CA SER A 107 5.70 -50.42 21.93
C SER A 107 6.37 -51.79 22.04
N SER A 108 7.71 -51.84 21.98
CA SER A 108 8.46 -53.09 22.19
C SER A 108 8.28 -53.63 23.61
N VAL A 109 8.34 -52.78 24.64
CA VAL A 109 8.11 -53.19 26.03
C VAL A 109 6.69 -53.71 26.24
N LEU A 110 5.68 -53.06 25.66
CA LEU A 110 4.29 -53.51 25.75
C LEU A 110 4.10 -54.88 25.10
N ASN A 111 4.70 -55.14 23.94
CA ASN A 111 4.63 -56.47 23.30
C ASN A 111 5.26 -57.56 24.20
N ASN A 112 6.36 -57.27 24.89
CA ASN A 112 6.95 -58.20 25.86
C ASN A 112 6.02 -58.44 27.05
N MET A 113 5.31 -57.42 27.54
CA MET A 113 4.33 -57.58 28.61
C MET A 113 3.16 -58.48 28.20
N VAL A 114 2.66 -58.36 26.96
CA VAL A 114 1.64 -59.29 26.43
C VAL A 114 2.15 -60.72 26.40
N GLY A 115 3.40 -60.93 25.97
CA GLY A 115 4.05 -62.24 25.99
C GLY A 115 4.11 -62.83 27.40
N ASN A 116 4.62 -62.07 28.37
CA ASN A 116 4.71 -62.50 29.77
C ASN A 116 3.34 -62.80 30.39
N ALA A 117 2.30 -62.01 30.09
CA ALA A 117 0.95 -62.27 30.58
C ALA A 117 0.40 -63.59 30.00
N THR A 118 0.68 -63.87 28.72
CA THR A 118 0.28 -65.11 28.06
C THR A 118 1.00 -66.32 28.67
N GLU A 119 2.30 -66.21 28.93
CA GLU A 119 3.08 -67.26 29.62
C GLU A 119 2.57 -67.51 31.04
N LEU A 120 2.20 -66.46 31.77
CA LEU A 120 1.64 -66.57 33.12
C LEU A 120 0.32 -67.36 33.12
N VAL A 121 -0.59 -67.08 32.18
CA VAL A 121 -1.85 -67.85 32.02
C VAL A 121 -1.55 -69.33 31.79
N GLU A 122 -0.55 -69.66 30.98
CA GLU A 122 -0.20 -71.06 30.71
C GLU A 122 0.43 -71.76 31.94
N GLN A 123 1.21 -71.03 32.73
CA GLN A 123 1.73 -71.53 34.01
C GLN A 123 0.60 -71.78 35.02
N ILE A 124 -0.40 -70.90 35.09
CA ILE A 124 -1.58 -71.07 35.97
C ILE A 124 -2.37 -72.32 35.59
N LYS A 125 -2.60 -72.58 34.30
CA LYS A 125 -3.25 -73.83 33.84
C LYS A 125 -2.47 -75.08 34.27
N SER A 126 -1.13 -75.00 34.23
CA SER A 126 -0.27 -76.10 34.69
C SER A 126 -0.43 -76.33 36.20
N ILE A 127 -0.50 -75.27 37.00
CA ILE A 127 -0.79 -75.35 38.45
C ILE A 127 -2.17 -75.97 38.70
N ASP A 128 -3.18 -75.61 37.93
CA ASP A 128 -4.53 -76.18 38.05
C ASP A 128 -4.56 -77.68 37.74
N SER A 129 -3.83 -78.12 36.71
CA SER A 129 -3.68 -79.54 36.36
C SER A 129 -3.00 -80.34 37.48
N ILE A 130 -1.94 -79.79 38.07
CA ILE A 130 -1.25 -80.40 39.21
C ILE A 130 -2.18 -80.44 40.44
N SER A 131 -2.85 -79.32 40.73
CA SER A 131 -3.79 -79.20 41.86
C SER A 131 -4.93 -80.21 41.75
N GLN A 132 -5.48 -80.40 40.54
CA GLN A 132 -6.49 -81.41 40.27
C GLN A 132 -5.96 -82.83 40.55
N SER A 133 -4.74 -83.14 40.09
CA SER A 133 -4.10 -84.43 40.34
C SER A 133 -3.88 -84.67 41.85
N VAL A 134 -3.47 -83.65 42.61
CA VAL A 134 -3.31 -83.73 44.07
C VAL A 134 -4.66 -83.92 44.77
N SER A 135 -5.73 -83.25 44.31
CA SER A 135 -7.08 -83.48 44.83
C SER A 135 -7.51 -84.94 44.68
N GLU A 136 -7.27 -85.52 43.50
CA GLU A 136 -7.59 -86.92 43.22
C GLU A 136 -6.78 -87.90 44.09
N ILE A 137 -5.51 -87.58 44.36
CA ILE A 137 -4.68 -88.34 45.30
C ILE A 137 -5.25 -88.24 46.71
N ALA A 138 -5.63 -87.03 47.17
CA ALA A 138 -6.24 -86.84 48.48
C ALA A 138 -7.59 -87.56 48.62
N ASP A 139 -8.42 -87.58 47.57
CA ASP A 139 -9.66 -88.37 47.52
C ASP A 139 -9.39 -89.87 47.66
N LYS A 140 -8.41 -90.40 46.92
CA LYS A 140 -8.00 -91.81 47.02
C LYS A 140 -7.44 -92.15 48.40
N THR A 141 -6.60 -91.29 48.97
CA THR A 141 -6.04 -91.46 50.33
C THR A 141 -7.13 -91.44 51.39
N ASN A 142 -8.11 -90.55 51.26
CA ASN A 142 -9.26 -90.47 52.16
C ASN A 142 -10.14 -91.73 52.11
N LEU A 143 -10.36 -92.29 50.90
CA LEU A 143 -11.07 -93.56 50.74
C LEU A 143 -10.27 -94.75 51.31
N LEU A 144 -8.96 -94.77 51.10
CA LEU A 144 -8.07 -95.79 51.65
C LEU A 144 -8.05 -95.77 53.18
N SER A 145 -7.98 -94.57 53.79
CA SER A 145 -7.97 -94.42 55.23
C SER A 145 -9.33 -94.73 55.86
N LEU A 146 -10.44 -94.40 55.18
CA LEU A 146 -11.78 -94.83 55.60
C LEU A 146 -11.91 -96.36 55.61
N ASN A 147 -11.45 -97.03 54.55
CA ASN A 147 -11.44 -98.49 54.48
C ASN A 147 -10.57 -99.09 55.60
N ALA A 148 -9.41 -98.50 55.89
CA ALA A 148 -8.54 -98.91 56.98
C ALA A 148 -9.18 -98.71 58.36
N ALA A 149 -9.91 -97.60 58.57
CA ALA A 149 -10.63 -97.33 59.81
C ALA A 149 -11.77 -98.34 60.05
N ILE A 150 -12.51 -98.71 58.98
CA ILE A 150 -13.55 -99.75 59.03
C ILE A 150 -12.95 -101.10 59.44
N GLU A 151 -11.85 -101.51 58.80
CA GLU A 151 -11.21 -102.80 59.10
C GLU A 151 -10.56 -102.81 60.49
N ALA A 152 -10.01 -101.69 60.93
CA ALA A 152 -9.50 -101.52 62.30
C ALA A 152 -10.62 -101.62 63.35
N ALA A 153 -11.81 -101.05 63.09
CA ALA A 153 -12.97 -101.21 63.96
C ALA A 153 -13.47 -102.67 64.00
N ARG A 154 -13.38 -103.38 62.87
CA ARG A 154 -13.75 -104.79 62.73
C ARG A 154 -12.85 -105.74 63.52
N ALA A 155 -11.57 -105.38 63.70
CA ALA A 155 -10.59 -106.13 64.49
C ALA A 155 -10.72 -105.93 66.02
N GLY A 156 -11.62 -105.06 66.50
CA GLY A 156 -11.89 -104.84 67.92
C GLY A 156 -10.68 -104.29 68.69
N GLU A 157 -10.34 -104.91 69.83
CA GLU A 157 -9.24 -104.45 70.70
C GLU A 157 -7.86 -104.47 70.01
N TYR A 158 -7.62 -105.43 69.11
CA TYR A 158 -6.35 -105.56 68.37
C TYR A 158 -6.17 -104.48 67.28
N GLY A 159 -7.24 -103.78 66.89
CA GLY A 159 -7.25 -102.75 65.85
C GLY A 159 -7.09 -101.31 66.34
N ARG A 160 -7.09 -101.06 67.65
CA ARG A 160 -7.09 -99.69 68.22
C ARG A 160 -5.94 -98.81 67.71
N GLY A 161 -4.72 -99.33 67.61
CA GLY A 161 -3.57 -98.57 67.10
C GLY A 161 -3.71 -98.21 65.62
N PHE A 162 -4.21 -99.13 64.79
CA PHE A 162 -4.47 -98.90 63.38
C PHE A 162 -5.63 -97.92 63.14
N SER A 163 -6.66 -97.94 64.00
CA SER A 163 -7.78 -97.01 63.93
C SER A 163 -7.33 -95.55 64.15
N VAL A 164 -6.43 -95.31 65.11
CA VAL A 164 -5.88 -93.97 65.35
C VAL A 164 -5.06 -93.47 64.15
N VAL A 165 -4.23 -94.34 63.56
CA VAL A 165 -3.44 -93.97 62.37
C VAL A 165 -4.36 -93.72 61.17
N ALA A 166 -5.38 -94.55 60.96
CA ALA A 166 -6.34 -94.37 59.87
C ALA A 166 -7.13 -93.06 59.99
N GLU A 167 -7.55 -92.69 61.21
CA GLU A 167 -8.22 -91.41 61.46
C GLU A 167 -7.29 -90.21 61.20
N GLU A 168 -6.02 -90.29 61.60
CA GLU A 168 -5.04 -89.21 61.33
C GLU A 168 -4.73 -89.08 59.83
N VAL A 169 -4.60 -90.20 59.09
CA VAL A 169 -4.42 -90.19 57.63
C VAL A 169 -5.66 -89.60 56.93
N ARG A 170 -6.86 -89.91 57.41
CA ARG A 170 -8.12 -89.32 56.92
C ARG A 170 -8.12 -87.80 57.11
N LYS A 171 -7.76 -87.34 58.30
CA LYS A 171 -7.66 -85.91 58.61
C LYS A 171 -6.63 -85.20 57.75
N LEU A 172 -5.46 -85.80 57.51
CA LEU A 172 -4.44 -85.26 56.60
C LEU A 172 -4.94 -85.20 55.14
N ALA A 173 -5.69 -86.19 54.70
CA ALA A 173 -6.29 -86.20 53.36
C ALA A 173 -7.34 -85.09 53.19
N ASP A 174 -8.20 -84.88 54.19
CA ASP A 174 -9.16 -83.76 54.18
C ASP A 174 -8.47 -82.40 54.25
N GLN A 175 -7.43 -82.25 55.09
CA GLN A 175 -6.59 -81.05 55.12
C GLN A 175 -5.92 -80.77 53.76
N THR A 176 -5.45 -81.81 53.08
CA THR A 176 -4.87 -81.70 51.73
C THR A 176 -5.91 -81.20 50.72
N LYS A 177 -7.16 -81.69 50.78
CA LYS A 177 -8.24 -81.17 49.91
C LYS A 177 -8.55 -79.70 50.19
N THR A 178 -8.60 -79.29 51.46
CA THR A 178 -8.81 -77.89 51.82
C THR A 178 -7.70 -77.02 51.26
N ALA A 179 -6.43 -77.42 51.42
CA ALA A 179 -5.29 -76.69 50.86
C ALA A 179 -5.33 -76.62 49.32
N VAL A 180 -5.66 -77.73 48.64
CA VAL A 180 -5.83 -77.74 47.18
C VAL A 180 -6.95 -76.81 46.72
N LYS A 181 -8.05 -76.73 47.48
CA LYS A 181 -9.15 -75.80 47.19
C LYS A 181 -8.71 -74.34 47.33
N GLU A 182 -7.88 -74.03 48.32
CA GLU A 182 -7.28 -72.69 48.46
C GLU A 182 -6.34 -72.37 47.30
N VAL A 183 -5.46 -73.30 46.90
CA VAL A 183 -4.59 -73.13 45.71
C VAL A 183 -5.41 -72.86 44.46
N LYS A 184 -6.49 -73.63 44.23
CA LYS A 184 -7.38 -73.42 43.09
C LYS A 184 -8.06 -72.05 43.10
N ASN A 185 -8.45 -71.56 44.29
CA ASN A 185 -9.00 -70.22 44.41
C ASN A 185 -7.96 -69.13 44.08
N ILE A 186 -6.71 -69.33 44.49
CA ILE A 186 -5.59 -68.43 44.13
C ILE A 186 -5.33 -68.48 42.63
N SER A 187 -5.30 -69.66 42.00
CA SER A 187 -5.15 -69.81 40.55
C SER A 187 -6.21 -69.02 39.78
N VAL A 188 -7.49 -69.12 40.17
CA VAL A 188 -8.58 -68.37 39.54
C VAL A 188 -8.34 -66.86 39.66
N GLN A 189 -7.96 -66.37 40.84
CA GLN A 189 -7.65 -64.96 41.03
C GLN A 189 -6.44 -64.50 40.20
N MET A 190 -5.43 -65.35 40.04
CA MET A 190 -4.26 -65.05 39.21
C MET A 190 -4.62 -65.02 37.72
N ASP A 191 -5.50 -65.92 37.26
CA ASP A 191 -5.96 -65.97 35.87
C ASP A 191 -6.75 -64.70 35.52
N GLU A 192 -7.71 -64.32 36.36
CA GLU A 192 -8.46 -63.07 36.24
C GLU A 192 -7.51 -61.85 36.16
N LYS A 193 -6.51 -61.79 37.06
CA LYS A 193 -5.51 -60.71 37.06
C LYS A 193 -4.63 -60.70 35.81
N ALA A 194 -4.27 -61.86 35.28
CA ALA A 194 -3.48 -61.97 34.06
C ALA A 194 -4.28 -61.49 32.83
N MET A 195 -5.56 -61.87 32.74
CA MET A 195 -6.47 -61.41 31.68
C MET A 195 -6.69 -59.89 31.75
N ASP A 196 -6.95 -59.35 32.95
CA ASP A 196 -7.07 -57.90 33.18
C ASP A 196 -5.80 -57.16 32.72
N THR A 197 -4.64 -57.69 33.07
CA THR A 197 -3.35 -57.12 32.66
C THR A 197 -3.20 -57.13 31.14
N GLY A 198 -3.55 -58.23 30.47
CA GLY A 198 -3.54 -58.32 29.01
C GLY A 198 -4.45 -57.28 28.34
N ASN A 199 -5.66 -57.09 28.87
CA ASN A 199 -6.60 -56.08 28.37
C ASN A 199 -6.07 -54.65 28.55
N ILE A 200 -5.47 -54.33 29.70
CA ILE A 200 -4.86 -53.02 29.97
C ILE A 200 -3.72 -52.76 28.98
N VAL A 201 -2.83 -53.72 28.78
CA VAL A 201 -1.69 -53.58 27.85
C VAL A 201 -2.17 -53.39 26.40
N SER A 202 -3.21 -54.12 25.98
CA SER A 202 -3.83 -53.96 24.67
C SER A 202 -4.39 -52.54 24.46
N ASN A 203 -5.09 -52.01 25.46
CA ASN A 203 -5.61 -50.64 25.42
C ASN A 203 -4.48 -49.60 25.35
N VAL A 204 -3.40 -49.78 26.12
CA VAL A 204 -2.23 -48.89 26.08
C VAL A 204 -1.55 -48.94 24.71
N LYS A 205 -1.45 -50.13 24.09
CA LYS A 205 -0.91 -50.28 22.73
C LYS A 205 -1.71 -49.46 21.72
N GLN A 206 -3.03 -49.52 21.76
CA GLN A 206 -3.89 -48.73 20.86
C GLN A 206 -3.68 -47.22 21.06
N ILE A 207 -3.50 -46.75 22.30
CA ILE A 207 -3.18 -45.35 22.60
C ILE A 207 -1.84 -44.94 21.96
N PHE A 208 -0.82 -45.80 22.04
CA PHE A 208 0.49 -45.53 21.43
C PHE A 208 0.45 -45.54 19.89
N GLU A 209 -0.35 -46.42 19.28
CA GLU A 209 -0.56 -46.40 17.83
C GLU A 209 -1.20 -45.08 17.36
N GLN A 210 -2.19 -44.59 18.11
CA GLN A 210 -2.80 -43.28 17.86
C GLN A 210 -1.79 -42.14 18.06
N TYR A 211 -0.98 -42.19 19.13
CA TYR A 211 0.08 -41.23 19.39
C TYR A 211 1.10 -41.14 18.24
N MET A 212 1.52 -42.29 17.69
CA MET A 212 2.42 -42.33 16.53
C MET A 212 1.78 -41.74 15.27
N SER A 213 0.49 -41.99 15.05
CA SER A 213 -0.27 -41.39 13.96
C SER A 213 -0.34 -39.85 14.08
N ASP A 214 -0.61 -39.35 15.28
CA ASP A 214 -0.74 -37.90 15.50
C ASP A 214 0.62 -37.19 15.43
N THR A 215 1.70 -37.79 15.95
CA THR A 215 3.06 -37.25 15.79
C THR A 215 3.51 -37.21 14.32
N ALA A 216 3.11 -38.19 13.50
CA ALA A 216 3.36 -38.15 12.06
C ALA A 216 2.66 -36.97 11.37
N LYS A 217 1.41 -36.66 11.74
CA LYS A 217 0.69 -35.47 11.24
C LYS A 217 1.38 -34.18 11.66
N VAL A 218 1.86 -34.09 12.91
CA VAL A 218 2.61 -32.91 13.37
C VAL A 218 3.88 -32.72 12.54
N ALA A 219 4.60 -33.79 12.21
CA ALA A 219 5.79 -33.72 11.35
C ALA A 219 5.47 -33.20 9.93
N GLU A 220 4.33 -33.58 9.36
CA GLU A 220 3.84 -33.07 8.07
C GLU A 220 3.53 -31.57 8.12
N ILE A 221 2.86 -31.11 9.19
CA ILE A 221 2.57 -29.70 9.42
C ILE A 221 3.88 -28.89 9.52
N MET A 222 4.86 -29.37 10.28
CA MET A 222 6.16 -28.70 10.41
C MET A 222 6.89 -28.59 9.06
N SER A 223 6.87 -29.65 8.24
CA SER A 223 7.42 -29.62 6.88
C SER A 223 6.74 -28.56 6.01
N THR A 224 5.42 -28.41 6.15
CA THR A 224 4.65 -27.37 5.47
C THR A 224 5.02 -25.97 5.96
N ASN A 225 5.17 -25.79 7.28
CA ASN A 225 5.59 -24.52 7.88
C ASN A 225 6.96 -24.08 7.35
N VAL A 226 7.94 -24.99 7.26
CA VAL A 226 9.27 -24.67 6.70
C VAL A 226 9.17 -24.15 5.27
N LYS A 227 8.36 -24.80 4.41
CA LYS A 227 8.12 -24.33 3.04
C LYS A 227 7.47 -22.95 3.00
N GLN A 228 6.51 -22.70 3.89
CA GLN A 228 5.82 -21.42 3.97
C GLN A 228 6.77 -20.30 4.45
N VAL A 229 7.69 -20.60 5.36
CA VAL A 229 8.74 -19.67 5.78
C VAL A 229 9.67 -19.33 4.61
N GLU A 230 10.06 -20.32 3.79
CA GLU A 230 10.88 -20.08 2.59
C GLU A 230 10.16 -19.18 1.58
N GLN A 231 8.91 -19.47 1.25
CA GLN A 231 8.10 -18.61 0.37
C GLN A 231 7.94 -17.20 0.91
N SER A 232 7.78 -17.08 2.23
CA SER A 232 7.64 -15.78 2.86
C SER A 232 8.96 -15.00 2.85
N ALA A 233 10.10 -15.68 2.93
CA ALA A 233 11.42 -15.06 2.80
C ALA A 233 11.63 -14.47 1.40
N ASP A 234 11.24 -15.18 0.35
CA ASP A 234 11.28 -14.67 -1.03
C ASP A 234 10.40 -13.42 -1.20
N ALA A 235 9.21 -13.42 -0.58
CA ALA A 235 8.32 -12.25 -0.61
C ALA A 235 8.94 -11.04 0.10
N VAL A 236 9.60 -11.25 1.24
CA VAL A 236 10.31 -10.22 2.01
C VAL A 236 11.49 -9.65 1.20
N GLU A 237 12.23 -10.46 0.46
CA GLU A 237 13.30 -9.99 -0.43
C GLU A 237 12.78 -9.10 -1.56
N ASN A 238 11.62 -9.44 -2.14
CA ASN A 238 10.95 -8.60 -3.13
C ASN A 238 10.52 -7.24 -2.55
N ILE A 239 10.01 -7.24 -1.31
CA ILE A 239 9.64 -6.00 -0.60
C ILE A 239 10.89 -5.15 -0.33
N ALA A 240 12.00 -5.76 0.10
CA ALA A 240 13.26 -5.06 0.31
C ALA A 240 13.73 -4.34 -0.97
N SER A 241 13.68 -5.06 -2.09
CA SER A 241 14.07 -4.54 -3.40
C SER A 241 13.16 -3.39 -3.84
N ALA A 242 11.85 -3.52 -3.63
CA ALA A 242 10.88 -2.47 -3.93
C ALA A 242 11.12 -1.21 -3.09
N ALA A 243 11.39 -1.35 -1.79
CA ALA A 243 11.72 -0.23 -0.91
C ALA A 243 13.00 0.50 -1.36
N GLN A 244 14.02 -0.25 -1.78
CA GLN A 244 15.26 0.34 -2.30
C GLN A 244 15.03 1.10 -3.62
N GLN A 245 14.25 0.52 -4.55
CA GLN A 245 13.89 1.19 -5.80
C GLN A 245 13.05 2.47 -5.55
N GLN A 246 12.17 2.42 -4.55
CA GLN A 246 11.37 3.58 -4.12
C GLN A 246 12.26 4.69 -3.57
N ALA A 247 13.26 4.37 -2.75
CA ALA A 247 14.24 5.34 -2.26
C ALA A 247 15.01 6.01 -3.41
N MET A 248 15.54 5.22 -4.35
CA MET A 248 16.24 5.76 -5.54
C MET A 248 15.35 6.66 -6.40
N THR A 249 14.09 6.27 -6.59
CA THR A 249 13.12 7.07 -7.35
C THR A 249 12.82 8.39 -6.63
N THR A 250 12.75 8.35 -5.31
CA THR A 250 12.53 9.52 -4.45
C THR A 250 13.68 10.51 -4.56
N GLU A 251 14.94 10.05 -4.56
CA GLU A 251 16.11 10.91 -4.80
C GLU A 251 16.02 11.63 -6.16
N GLY A 252 15.59 10.91 -7.22
CA GLY A 252 15.36 11.51 -8.53
C GLY A 252 14.28 12.60 -8.51
N LEU A 253 13.19 12.38 -7.77
CA LEU A 253 12.12 13.37 -7.62
C LEU A 253 12.54 14.60 -6.81
N VAL A 254 13.44 14.45 -5.82
CA VAL A 254 14.04 15.59 -5.11
C VAL A 254 14.81 16.49 -6.07
N SER A 255 15.57 15.91 -7.02
CA SER A 255 16.25 16.69 -8.06
C SER A 255 15.24 17.45 -8.93
N VAL A 256 14.15 16.79 -9.34
CA VAL A 256 13.08 17.44 -10.14
C VAL A 256 12.42 18.58 -9.37
N SER A 257 12.12 18.40 -8.09
CA SER A 257 11.58 19.46 -7.23
C SER A 257 12.52 20.66 -7.16
N SER A 258 13.83 20.42 -6.98
CA SER A 258 14.85 21.46 -7.02
C SER A 258 14.89 22.20 -8.35
N ASP A 259 14.86 21.48 -9.48
CA ASP A 259 14.85 22.09 -10.81
C ASP A 259 13.61 22.98 -11.02
N LEU A 260 12.43 22.53 -10.58
CA LEU A 260 11.21 23.35 -10.60
C LEU A 260 11.35 24.62 -9.74
N ALA A 261 11.97 24.52 -8.56
CA ALA A 261 12.23 25.68 -7.72
C ALA A 261 13.17 26.69 -8.41
N THR A 262 14.20 26.22 -9.12
CA THR A 262 15.07 27.12 -9.91
C THR A 262 14.35 27.78 -11.08
N ALA A 263 13.40 27.08 -11.71
CA ALA A 263 12.57 27.63 -12.78
C ALA A 263 11.70 28.81 -12.32
N ALA A 264 11.45 28.94 -11.02
CA ALA A 264 10.72 30.08 -10.47
C ALA A 264 11.43 31.44 -10.71
N ASN A 265 12.76 31.44 -10.80
CA ASN A 265 13.53 32.67 -11.11
C ASN A 265 13.25 33.20 -12.53
N PHE A 266 12.65 32.41 -13.41
CA PHE A 266 12.34 32.82 -14.78
C PHE A 266 11.34 33.97 -14.84
N ALA A 267 10.40 34.05 -13.90
CA ALA A 267 9.44 35.16 -13.84
C ALA A 267 10.12 36.50 -13.57
N ASP A 268 11.08 36.54 -12.63
CA ASP A 268 11.83 37.74 -12.29
C ASP A 268 12.71 38.21 -13.47
N VAL A 269 13.33 37.26 -14.18
CA VAL A 269 14.08 37.55 -15.41
C VAL A 269 13.18 38.18 -16.47
N PHE A 270 12.01 37.59 -16.73
CA PHE A 270 11.09 38.09 -17.75
C PHE A 270 10.54 39.47 -17.38
N ALA A 271 10.12 39.67 -16.13
CA ALA A 271 9.66 40.97 -15.63
C ALA A 271 10.76 42.05 -15.72
N GLY A 272 12.02 41.70 -15.39
CA GLY A 272 13.17 42.58 -15.51
C GLY A 272 13.46 43.00 -16.95
N ILE A 273 13.38 42.06 -17.91
CA ILE A 273 13.52 42.35 -19.34
C ILE A 273 12.42 43.29 -19.83
N THR A 274 11.16 43.03 -19.46
CA THR A 274 10.03 43.89 -19.84
C THR A 274 10.20 45.31 -19.31
N ASN A 275 10.54 45.46 -18.02
CA ASN A 275 10.76 46.77 -17.41
C ASN A 275 11.90 47.55 -18.08
N ARG A 276 13.05 46.90 -18.34
CA ARG A 276 14.17 47.51 -19.06
C ARG A 276 13.79 47.93 -20.47
N THR A 277 13.02 47.09 -21.18
CA THR A 277 12.53 47.39 -22.53
C THR A 277 11.62 48.63 -22.52
N ASN A 278 10.72 48.72 -21.54
CA ASN A 278 9.86 49.88 -21.36
C ASN A 278 10.65 51.16 -21.08
N GLN A 279 11.65 51.10 -20.20
CA GLN A 279 12.50 52.27 -19.88
C GLN A 279 13.23 52.82 -21.11
N VAL A 280 13.60 51.95 -22.06
CA VAL A 280 14.28 52.35 -23.29
C VAL A 280 13.30 52.88 -24.34
N ILE A 281 12.14 52.24 -24.53
CA ILE A 281 11.26 52.53 -25.68
C ILE A 281 10.24 53.63 -25.36
N VAL A 282 9.64 53.64 -24.16
CA VAL A 282 8.56 54.57 -23.79
C VAL A 282 8.91 56.05 -24.02
N PRO A 283 10.12 56.54 -23.70
CA PRO A 283 10.49 57.94 -23.94
C PRO A 283 10.42 58.40 -25.41
N TYR A 284 10.48 57.47 -26.37
CA TYR A 284 10.45 57.75 -27.80
C TYR A 284 9.04 57.66 -28.41
N LEU A 285 8.05 57.20 -27.63
CA LEU A 285 6.67 57.07 -28.11
C LEU A 285 5.98 58.43 -28.17
N LYS A 286 5.37 58.74 -29.32
CA LYS A 286 4.64 60.00 -29.51
C LYS A 286 3.19 59.86 -29.06
N LYS A 287 2.64 60.94 -28.48
CA LYS A 287 1.21 61.07 -28.25
C LYS A 287 0.52 61.42 -29.57
N PRO A 288 -0.56 60.72 -29.94
CA PRO A 288 -1.26 60.97 -31.19
C PRO A 288 -1.92 62.35 -31.18
N LYS A 289 -1.92 63.03 -32.32
CA LYS A 289 -2.67 64.28 -32.51
C LYS A 289 -4.00 63.97 -33.18
N GLU A 290 -5.13 64.29 -32.56
CA GLU A 290 -6.47 63.91 -33.08
C GLU A 290 -6.95 64.77 -34.27
N ASN A 291 -6.05 65.09 -35.21
CA ASN A 291 -6.34 65.88 -36.40
C ASN A 291 -6.51 65.02 -37.67
N HIS A 292 -6.20 63.73 -37.62
CA HIS A 292 -6.31 62.78 -38.73
C HIS A 292 -7.00 61.49 -38.27
N ILE A 293 -7.78 60.83 -39.14
CA ILE A 293 -8.54 59.62 -38.78
C ILE A 293 -7.65 58.49 -38.25
N LEU A 294 -6.46 58.31 -38.85
CA LEU A 294 -5.47 57.33 -38.39
C LEU A 294 -4.88 57.69 -37.02
N SER A 295 -4.69 58.99 -36.72
CA SER A 295 -4.28 59.44 -35.39
C SER A 295 -5.39 59.34 -34.34
N ILE A 296 -6.66 59.49 -34.73
CA ILE A 296 -7.81 59.20 -33.86
C ILE A 296 -7.80 57.71 -33.50
N LEU A 297 -7.62 56.82 -34.48
CA LEU A 297 -7.50 55.38 -34.25
C LEU A 297 -6.30 55.05 -33.36
N ALA A 298 -5.18 55.75 -33.52
CA ALA A 298 -4.02 55.66 -32.64
C ALA A 298 -4.37 56.05 -31.18
N ALA A 299 -5.11 57.14 -30.97
CA ALA A 299 -5.59 57.54 -29.64
C ALA A 299 -6.51 56.48 -29.02
N ARG A 300 -7.35 55.84 -29.82
CA ARG A 300 -8.23 54.75 -29.38
C ARG A 300 -7.48 53.47 -29.00
N LEU A 301 -6.41 53.15 -29.74
CA LEU A 301 -5.51 52.06 -29.35
C LEU A 301 -4.82 52.38 -28.01
N ILE A 302 -4.41 53.63 -27.78
CA ILE A 302 -3.84 54.09 -26.50
C ILE A 302 -4.86 54.00 -25.35
N ASP A 303 -6.14 54.35 -25.56
CA ASP A 303 -7.20 54.15 -24.57
C ASP A 303 -7.23 52.69 -24.09
N HIS A 304 -7.12 51.75 -25.03
CA HIS A 304 -7.12 50.33 -24.76
C HIS A 304 -5.81 49.84 -24.12
N THR A 305 -4.66 50.38 -24.54
CA THR A 305 -3.37 50.15 -23.88
C THR A 305 -3.41 50.55 -22.41
N ASN A 306 -3.99 51.71 -22.10
CA ASN A 306 -4.16 52.17 -20.72
C ASN A 306 -5.13 51.28 -19.93
N PHE A 307 -6.17 50.76 -20.58
CA PHE A 307 -7.07 49.79 -19.95
C PHE A 307 -6.32 48.52 -19.54
N ILE A 308 -5.46 47.95 -20.40
CA ILE A 308 -4.69 46.74 -20.06
C ILE A 308 -3.71 47.04 -18.91
N ARG A 309 -3.06 48.20 -18.90
CA ARG A 309 -2.19 48.60 -17.77
C ARG A 309 -2.97 48.68 -16.46
N ASN A 310 -4.15 49.32 -16.50
CA ASN A 310 -5.04 49.37 -15.34
C ASN A 310 -5.52 47.98 -14.92
N LEU A 311 -5.73 47.05 -15.86
CA LEU A 311 -6.11 45.67 -15.58
C LEU A 311 -5.00 44.92 -14.84
N ILE A 312 -3.73 45.13 -15.22
CA ILE A 312 -2.57 44.59 -14.50
C ILE A 312 -2.59 45.10 -13.06
N GLU A 313 -2.65 46.42 -12.85
CA GLU A 313 -2.70 47.04 -11.52
C GLU A 313 -3.94 46.61 -10.70
N SER A 314 -5.07 46.43 -11.37
CA SER A 314 -6.33 46.03 -10.72
C SER A 314 -6.31 44.58 -10.30
N SER A 315 -5.56 43.72 -10.98
CA SER A 315 -5.40 42.31 -10.58
C SER A 315 -4.64 42.18 -9.26
N GLU A 316 -3.77 43.14 -8.93
CA GLU A 316 -3.10 43.23 -7.62
C GLU A 316 -3.99 43.86 -6.53
N LYS A 317 -4.85 44.83 -6.90
CA LYS A 317 -5.61 45.67 -5.95
C LYS A 317 -7.08 45.30 -5.80
N GLY A 318 -7.62 44.39 -6.62
CA GLY A 318 -9.03 43.99 -6.62
C GLY A 318 -10.00 45.08 -7.09
N LEU A 319 -9.57 45.96 -8.00
CA LEU A 319 -10.39 47.09 -8.48
C LEU A 319 -11.29 46.68 -9.65
N LYS A 320 -12.48 47.29 -9.73
CA LYS A 320 -13.37 47.14 -10.88
C LYS A 320 -12.87 47.94 -12.07
N VAL A 321 -12.90 47.33 -13.25
CA VAL A 321 -12.62 47.99 -14.54
C VAL A 321 -13.91 48.38 -15.24
N ALA A 322 -13.86 49.41 -16.09
CA ALA A 322 -15.03 49.90 -16.83
C ALA A 322 -15.57 48.84 -17.81
N SER A 323 -16.89 48.84 -18.03
CA SER A 323 -17.51 47.98 -19.04
C SER A 323 -17.12 48.38 -20.47
N TYR A 324 -17.37 47.50 -21.44
CA TYR A 324 -17.02 47.74 -22.85
C TYR A 324 -17.73 48.96 -23.48
N ARG A 325 -18.80 49.47 -22.86
CA ARG A 325 -19.48 50.71 -23.30
C ARG A 325 -19.03 51.93 -22.51
N GLU A 326 -18.62 51.74 -21.26
CA GLU A 326 -18.20 52.81 -20.35
C GLU A 326 -16.70 53.11 -20.45
N CYS A 327 -15.90 52.27 -21.11
CA CYS A 327 -14.49 52.56 -21.35
C CYS A 327 -14.32 53.69 -22.39
N ALA A 328 -13.16 54.34 -22.42
CA ALA A 328 -12.91 55.47 -23.31
C ALA A 328 -13.05 55.11 -24.80
N PHE A 329 -12.58 53.92 -25.19
CA PHE A 329 -12.79 53.35 -26.53
C PHE A 329 -14.28 53.11 -26.83
N GLY A 330 -15.00 52.49 -25.90
CA GLY A 330 -16.41 52.13 -26.05
C GLY A 330 -17.32 53.34 -26.25
N ARG A 331 -17.12 54.39 -25.45
CA ARG A 331 -17.85 55.65 -25.59
C ARG A 331 -17.61 56.29 -26.96
N TRP A 332 -16.36 56.30 -27.43
CA TRP A 332 -16.03 56.79 -28.77
C TRP A 332 -16.69 55.96 -29.87
N TYR A 333 -16.60 54.63 -29.76
CA TYR A 333 -17.12 53.70 -30.76
C TYR A 333 -18.62 53.90 -30.99
N GLU A 334 -19.40 54.01 -29.90
CA GLU A 334 -20.85 54.20 -29.98
C GLU A 334 -21.21 55.61 -30.48
N ASN A 335 -20.46 56.65 -30.10
CA ASN A 335 -20.68 58.02 -30.59
C ASN A 335 -20.41 58.17 -32.09
N GLU A 336 -19.39 57.52 -32.62
CA GLU A 336 -19.01 57.58 -34.04
C GLU A 336 -19.66 56.49 -34.90
N TYR A 337 -20.51 55.63 -34.30
CA TYR A 337 -21.07 54.46 -34.98
C TYR A 337 -21.79 54.83 -36.28
N GLU A 338 -22.65 55.84 -36.25
CA GLU A 338 -23.41 56.26 -37.44
C GLU A 338 -22.52 56.70 -38.60
N LYS A 339 -21.33 57.23 -38.30
CA LYS A 339 -20.36 57.72 -39.28
C LYS A 339 -19.63 56.57 -39.98
N TYR A 340 -19.32 55.49 -39.25
CA TYR A 340 -18.46 54.41 -39.74
C TYR A 340 -19.17 53.04 -39.90
N LYS A 341 -20.47 52.95 -39.64
CA LYS A 341 -21.27 51.70 -39.72
C LYS A 341 -21.20 50.97 -41.07
N ASN A 342 -20.82 51.65 -42.15
CA ASN A 342 -20.70 51.06 -43.48
C ASN A 342 -19.34 50.35 -43.70
N ILE A 343 -18.37 50.52 -42.80
CA ILE A 343 -17.06 49.86 -42.85
C ILE A 343 -17.17 48.54 -42.06
N LYS A 344 -17.02 47.41 -42.75
CA LYS A 344 -17.20 46.07 -42.14
C LYS A 344 -16.22 45.82 -41.00
N GLU A 345 -14.97 46.25 -41.19
CA GLU A 345 -13.87 46.14 -40.25
C GLU A 345 -14.15 46.94 -38.98
N TYR A 346 -14.80 48.11 -39.11
CA TYR A 346 -15.22 48.92 -37.96
C TYR A 346 -16.30 48.19 -37.15
N VAL A 347 -17.35 47.68 -37.81
CA VAL A 347 -18.45 46.97 -37.13
C VAL A 347 -17.97 45.70 -36.43
N ALA A 348 -17.01 44.98 -37.02
CA ALA A 348 -16.45 43.75 -36.46
C ALA A 348 -15.74 43.96 -35.11
N ILE A 349 -15.20 45.15 -34.85
CA ILE A 349 -14.48 45.46 -33.60
C ILE A 349 -15.40 45.35 -32.38
N ARG A 350 -16.70 45.70 -32.50
CA ARG A 350 -17.62 45.76 -31.36
C ARG A 350 -17.69 44.46 -30.57
N GLU A 351 -17.83 43.34 -31.28
CA GLU A 351 -17.98 42.02 -30.66
C GLU A 351 -16.65 41.54 -30.06
N LEU A 352 -15.52 41.82 -30.72
CA LEU A 352 -14.19 41.50 -30.21
C LEU A 352 -13.85 42.31 -28.96
N HIS A 353 -14.20 43.59 -28.95
CA HIS A 353 -14.04 44.48 -27.81
C HIS A 353 -14.89 44.02 -26.62
N LYS A 354 -16.15 43.63 -26.86
CA LYS A 354 -17.01 43.03 -25.83
C LYS A 354 -16.37 41.77 -25.22
N LYS A 355 -15.91 40.84 -26.05
CA LYS A 355 -15.22 39.61 -25.59
C LYS A 355 -13.95 39.89 -24.79
N PHE A 356 -13.19 40.92 -25.15
CA PHE A 356 -12.03 41.35 -24.37
C PHE A 356 -12.42 41.80 -22.97
N HIS A 357 -13.46 42.62 -22.83
CA HIS A 357 -13.95 43.05 -21.52
C HIS A 357 -14.54 41.90 -20.70
N GLU A 358 -15.25 40.95 -21.33
CA GLU A 358 -15.73 39.72 -20.66
C GLU A 358 -14.56 38.89 -20.12
N ALA A 359 -13.48 38.74 -20.90
CA ALA A 359 -12.27 38.05 -20.46
C ALA A 359 -11.55 38.81 -19.33
N ALA A 360 -11.49 40.14 -19.41
CA ALA A 360 -10.91 40.99 -18.37
C ALA A 360 -11.67 40.91 -17.04
N ASP A 361 -13.01 40.91 -17.09
CA ASP A 361 -13.86 40.76 -15.90
C ASP A 361 -13.68 39.37 -15.29
N ALA A 362 -13.72 38.31 -16.11
CA ALA A 362 -13.49 36.95 -15.65
C ALA A 362 -12.12 36.82 -14.95
N PHE A 363 -11.07 37.41 -15.52
CA PHE A 363 -9.72 37.44 -14.94
C PHE A 363 -9.67 38.17 -13.59
N LEU A 364 -10.39 39.27 -13.42
CA LEU A 364 -10.42 39.99 -12.13
C LEU A 364 -11.25 39.28 -11.06
N GLN A 365 -12.25 38.49 -11.45
CA GLN A 365 -12.97 37.64 -10.50
C GLN A 365 -12.07 36.56 -9.89
N GLU A 366 -11.10 36.07 -10.67
CA GLU A 366 -10.13 35.07 -10.22
C GLU A 366 -8.84 35.16 -11.04
N VAL A 367 -7.77 35.60 -10.37
CA VAL A 367 -6.48 35.87 -11.00
C VAL A 367 -5.71 34.56 -11.21
N VAL A 368 -6.07 33.82 -12.25
CA VAL A 368 -5.46 32.53 -12.63
C VAL A 368 -4.99 32.53 -14.09
N LEU A 369 -3.99 31.70 -14.39
CA LEU A 369 -3.32 31.67 -15.70
C LEU A 369 -4.28 31.43 -16.87
N ILE A 370 -5.25 30.53 -16.71
CA ILE A 370 -6.21 30.21 -17.78
C ILE A 370 -7.05 31.42 -18.18
N LYS A 371 -7.46 32.24 -17.20
CA LYS A 371 -8.25 33.46 -17.43
C LYS A 371 -7.38 34.59 -17.98
N ALA A 372 -6.14 34.72 -17.50
CA ALA A 372 -5.16 35.66 -18.05
C ALA A 372 -4.84 35.37 -19.53
N LYS A 373 -4.72 34.11 -19.92
CA LYS A 373 -4.58 33.71 -21.34
C LYS A 373 -5.78 34.12 -22.20
N GLY A 374 -6.99 34.07 -21.63
CA GLY A 374 -8.20 34.56 -22.29
C GLY A 374 -8.12 36.06 -22.61
N VAL A 375 -7.58 36.87 -21.68
CA VAL A 375 -7.32 38.29 -21.91
C VAL A 375 -6.31 38.48 -23.05
N LEU A 376 -5.20 37.74 -23.05
CA LEU A 376 -4.19 37.84 -24.11
C LEU A 376 -4.73 37.51 -25.51
N ASP A 377 -5.48 36.41 -25.65
CA ASP A 377 -6.01 36.02 -26.96
C ASP A 377 -7.06 37.02 -27.47
N THR A 378 -7.97 37.47 -26.60
CA THR A 378 -8.98 38.48 -26.98
C THR A 378 -8.33 39.83 -27.30
N SER A 379 -7.31 40.23 -26.54
CA SER A 379 -6.53 41.45 -26.78
C SER A 379 -5.82 41.39 -28.14
N ARG A 380 -5.14 40.28 -28.46
CA ARG A 380 -4.49 40.07 -29.77
C ARG A 380 -5.49 40.15 -30.92
N ARG A 381 -6.66 39.51 -30.80
CA ARG A 381 -7.72 39.55 -31.83
C ARG A 381 -8.25 40.98 -32.03
N LEU A 382 -8.36 41.75 -30.95
CA LEU A 382 -8.78 43.14 -31.02
C LEU A 382 -7.74 44.02 -31.72
N LEU A 383 -6.44 43.83 -31.42
CA LEU A 383 -5.36 44.52 -32.14
C LEU A 383 -5.41 44.20 -33.64
N ASP A 384 -5.55 42.92 -34.01
CA ASP A 384 -5.68 42.49 -35.42
C ASP A 384 -6.85 43.18 -36.14
N ALA A 385 -8.00 43.31 -35.48
CA ALA A 385 -9.14 44.03 -36.03
C ALA A 385 -8.89 45.53 -36.20
N ILE A 386 -8.19 46.17 -35.25
CA ILE A 386 -7.80 47.58 -35.35
C ILE A 386 -6.80 47.81 -36.49
N LEU A 387 -5.85 46.88 -36.69
CA LEU A 387 -4.89 46.93 -37.79
C LEU A 387 -5.59 46.80 -39.15
N LYS A 388 -6.49 45.84 -39.31
CA LYS A 388 -7.31 45.69 -40.53
C LYS A 388 -8.15 46.93 -40.83
N LEU A 389 -8.77 47.52 -39.79
CA LEU A 389 -9.48 48.78 -39.94
C LEU A 389 -8.55 49.90 -40.42
N SER A 390 -7.31 49.96 -39.92
CA SER A 390 -6.34 50.96 -40.34
C SER A 390 -5.95 50.84 -41.81
N GLU A 391 -5.82 49.61 -42.33
CA GLU A 391 -5.53 49.35 -43.75
C GLU A 391 -6.66 49.88 -44.64
N VAL A 392 -7.91 49.53 -44.31
CA VAL A 392 -9.10 49.98 -45.06
C VAL A 392 -9.27 51.50 -45.01
N ILE A 393 -8.96 52.14 -43.88
CA ILE A 393 -9.01 53.60 -43.76
C ILE A 393 -7.92 54.25 -44.63
N CYS A 394 -6.71 53.69 -44.66
CA CYS A 394 -5.59 54.22 -45.45
C CYS A 394 -5.75 53.99 -46.97
N GLU A 395 -6.50 52.98 -47.40
CA GLU A 395 -6.82 52.75 -48.82
C GLU A 395 -7.91 53.70 -49.35
N ASN A 396 -8.73 54.25 -48.46
CA ASN A 396 -9.87 55.12 -48.78
C ASN A 396 -9.64 56.62 -48.48
N THR A 397 -8.43 57.00 -48.03
CA THR A 397 -7.98 58.38 -47.78
C THR A 397 -6.83 58.73 -48.71
#